data_AF-A0A5K3EW24-F1
#
_entry.id   AF-A0A5K3EW24-F1
#
_cell.length_a   1.000
_cell.length_b   1.000
_cell.length_c   1.000
_cell.angle_alpha   90.00
_cell.angle_beta   90.00
_cell.angle_gamma   90.00
#
_symmetry.space_group_name_H-M   'P 1'
#
loop_
_entity.id
_entity.type
_entity.pdbx_description
1 polymer ?
#
loop_
_entity_poly.entity_id
_entity_poly.type
_entity_poly.pdbx_seq_one_letter_code
_entity_poly.pdbx_strand_id
1 'polypeptide(L)'
;MSVLLAIKHQANGHSEAALKLLKHAAILDSQNSAILNLLGEAFEKIMTTSNKGQRSSLLVGRDIQENVLSPEQSNMLLTAESFYTKALITDPSNVRASSNRRRTSPIVKKLDQQRFRNIDMKVARFYLVSESDPGLRKAKIEHYFQHIYHSNAIEGNTLSLAQTRAVLETRLAIGGKSLQEQNEVLGLDAAFRYLNTTLLSGSSTPIFLSDIMELHRRVLSFVDLTEAGRLRQTQVRFVR
;
A
#
# COMPACT_ATOMS: atom_id res chain seq x y z
N MET A 1 -21.31 25.81 -1.46
CA MET A 1 -20.63 26.91 -0.72
C MET A 1 -19.13 26.64 -0.57
N SER A 2 -18.70 25.52 0.00
CA SER A 2 -17.28 25.18 0.24
C SER A 2 -16.41 25.11 -1.04
N VAL A 3 -16.92 24.51 -2.12
CA VAL A 3 -16.17 24.34 -3.39
C VAL A 3 -15.89 25.68 -4.09
N LEU A 4 -16.89 26.55 -4.18
CA LEU A 4 -16.73 27.89 -4.76
C LEU A 4 -15.75 28.75 -3.94
N LEU A 5 -15.81 28.64 -2.62
CA LEU A 5 -14.87 29.31 -1.73
C LEU A 5 -13.44 28.77 -1.93
N ALA A 6 -13.28 27.46 -2.08
CA ALA A 6 -11.99 26.84 -2.37
C ALA A 6 -11.40 27.31 -3.71
N ILE A 7 -12.21 27.39 -4.76
CA ILE A 7 -11.80 27.93 -6.07
C ILE A 7 -11.33 29.39 -5.93
N LYS A 8 -12.05 30.20 -5.16
CA LYS A 8 -11.66 31.60 -4.88
C LYS A 8 -10.33 31.68 -4.12
N HIS A 9 -10.13 30.85 -3.09
CA HIS A 9 -8.84 30.78 -2.38
C HIS A 9 -7.70 30.32 -3.29
N GLN A 10 -7.97 29.37 -4.19
CA GLN A 10 -7.00 28.90 -5.17
C GLN A 10 -6.66 29.99 -6.18
N ALA A 11 -7.63 30.78 -6.65
CA ALA A 11 -7.38 31.95 -7.51
C ALA A 11 -6.54 33.01 -6.79
N ASN A 12 -6.77 33.23 -5.50
CA ASN A 12 -6.06 34.19 -4.66
C ASN A 12 -4.68 33.70 -4.17
N GLY A 13 -4.21 32.51 -4.58
CA GLY A 13 -2.91 31.97 -4.21
C GLY A 13 -2.82 31.31 -2.82
N HIS A 14 -3.93 31.19 -2.10
CA HIS A 14 -4.02 30.51 -0.81
C HIS A 14 -4.20 28.99 -0.97
N SER A 15 -3.20 28.33 -1.56
CA SER A 15 -3.28 26.91 -1.96
C SER A 15 -3.55 25.94 -0.80
N GLU A 16 -3.00 26.19 0.39
CA GLU A 16 -3.23 25.34 1.56
C GLU A 16 -4.66 25.44 2.11
N ALA A 17 -5.21 26.66 2.16
CA ALA A 17 -6.59 26.89 2.58
C ALA A 17 -7.57 26.23 1.58
N ALA A 18 -7.30 26.37 0.29
CA ALA A 18 -8.05 25.69 -0.76
C ALA A 18 -8.00 24.17 -0.61
N LEU A 19 -6.83 23.58 -0.33
CA LEU A 19 -6.68 22.14 -0.11
C LEU A 19 -7.50 21.66 1.10
N LYS A 20 -7.48 22.40 2.22
CA LYS A 20 -8.28 22.05 3.41
C LYS A 20 -9.78 22.04 3.09
N LEU A 21 -10.27 23.06 2.39
CA LEU A 21 -11.67 23.16 1.99
C LEU A 21 -12.08 22.06 1.00
N LEU A 22 -11.23 21.72 0.04
CA LEU A 22 -11.48 20.65 -0.93
C LEU A 22 -11.46 19.27 -0.27
N LYS A 23 -10.55 19.02 0.69
CA LYS A 23 -10.54 17.78 1.47
C LYS A 23 -11.84 17.62 2.26
N HIS A 24 -12.30 18.69 2.91
CA HIS A 24 -13.59 18.67 3.59
C HIS A 24 -14.75 18.41 2.62
N ALA A 25 -14.74 19.03 1.44
CA ALA A 25 -15.76 18.79 0.42
C ALA A 25 -15.76 17.33 -0.08
N ALA A 26 -14.59 16.71 -0.23
CA ALA A 26 -14.47 15.30 -0.62
C ALA A 26 -14.88 14.31 0.49
N ILE A 27 -14.84 14.72 1.77
CA ILE A 27 -15.42 13.91 2.86
C ILE A 27 -16.96 13.90 2.75
N LEU A 28 -17.56 15.04 2.40
CA LEU A 28 -19.01 15.16 2.24
C LEU A 28 -19.52 14.47 0.97
N ASP A 29 -18.79 14.59 -0.13
CA ASP A 29 -19.14 13.99 -1.42
C ASP A 29 -17.89 13.37 -2.07
N SER A 30 -17.60 12.12 -1.67
CA SER A 30 -16.38 11.40 -2.07
C SER A 30 -16.35 10.95 -3.53
N GLN A 31 -17.51 10.94 -4.20
CA GLN A 31 -17.67 10.48 -5.58
C GLN A 31 -17.83 11.64 -6.57
N ASN A 32 -17.71 12.89 -6.12
CA ASN A 32 -17.84 14.02 -7.02
C ASN A 32 -16.61 14.18 -7.93
N SER A 33 -16.79 13.95 -9.24
CA SER A 33 -15.70 14.03 -10.22
C SER A 33 -15.06 15.41 -10.29
N ALA A 34 -15.83 16.48 -10.09
CA ALA A 34 -15.32 17.85 -10.13
C ALA A 34 -14.46 18.18 -8.90
N ILE A 35 -14.87 17.75 -7.70
CA ILE A 35 -14.08 17.95 -6.47
C ILE A 35 -12.77 17.16 -6.54
N LEU A 36 -12.82 15.92 -7.03
CA LEU A 36 -11.64 15.08 -7.22
C LEU A 36 -10.65 15.72 -8.21
N ASN A 37 -11.13 16.25 -9.34
CA ASN A 37 -10.26 16.97 -10.28
C ASN A 37 -9.62 18.22 -9.63
N LEU A 38 -10.40 19.03 -8.91
CA LEU A 38 -9.88 20.23 -8.23
C LEU A 38 -8.85 19.88 -7.14
N LEU A 39 -9.02 18.76 -6.44
CA LEU A 39 -8.03 18.25 -5.50
C LEU A 39 -6.70 17.96 -6.20
N GLY A 40 -6.74 17.25 -7.34
CA GLY A 40 -5.54 17.00 -8.14
C GLY A 40 -4.82 18.29 -8.54
N GLU A 41 -5.57 19.27 -9.05
CA GLU A 41 -5.01 20.58 -9.46
C GLU A 41 -4.42 21.34 -8.26
N ALA A 42 -5.04 21.25 -7.08
CA ALA A 42 -4.52 21.87 -5.86
C ALA A 42 -3.18 21.25 -5.44
N PHE A 43 -3.03 19.93 -5.52
CA PHE A 43 -1.76 19.25 -5.22
C PHE A 43 -0.64 19.65 -6.19
N GLU A 44 -0.93 19.73 -7.50
CA GLU A 44 0.05 20.20 -8.48
C GLU A 44 0.42 21.68 -8.28
N LYS A 45 -0.55 22.51 -7.89
CA LYS A 45 -0.29 23.91 -7.58
C LYS A 45 0.62 24.06 -6.36
N ILE A 46 0.42 23.28 -5.31
CA ILE A 46 1.31 23.29 -4.13
C ILE A 46 2.73 22.89 -4.53
N MET A 47 2.85 21.81 -5.31
CA MET A 47 4.14 21.33 -5.84
C MET A 47 4.89 22.42 -6.63
N THR A 48 4.19 23.17 -7.49
CA THR A 48 4.81 24.29 -8.25
C THR A 48 5.11 25.51 -7.38
N THR A 49 4.32 25.80 -6.34
CA THR A 49 4.60 26.94 -5.44
C THR A 49 5.81 26.72 -4.53
N SER A 50 6.08 25.48 -4.14
CA SER A 50 7.32 25.10 -3.44
C SER A 50 8.57 25.42 -4.30
N ASN A 51 8.41 25.51 -5.62
CA ASN A 51 9.48 25.72 -6.59
C ASN A 51 9.85 27.21 -6.85
N LYS A 52 9.32 28.19 -6.09
CA LYS A 52 9.62 29.62 -6.34
C LYS A 52 11.10 30.03 -6.16
N GLY A 53 11.98 29.12 -5.69
CA GLY A 53 13.44 29.28 -5.67
C GLY A 53 14.20 28.73 -6.90
N GLN A 54 13.57 27.91 -7.75
CA GLN A 54 14.18 27.32 -8.96
C GLN A 54 13.24 27.56 -10.16
N ARG A 55 13.42 28.70 -10.82
CA ARG A 55 12.64 29.07 -12.01
C ARG A 55 12.96 28.14 -13.19
N SER A 56 11.98 27.39 -13.68
CA SER A 56 11.43 27.50 -15.05
C SER A 56 10.50 26.32 -15.39
N SER A 57 9.30 26.66 -15.89
CA SER A 57 8.46 25.84 -16.80
C SER A 57 8.58 24.30 -16.77
N LEU A 58 8.05 23.64 -15.73
CA LEU A 58 8.03 22.18 -15.66
C LEU A 58 6.84 21.49 -16.37
N LEU A 59 5.85 22.25 -16.85
CA LEU A 59 4.61 21.69 -17.44
C LEU A 59 4.30 22.20 -18.85
N VAL A 60 5.24 22.91 -19.49
CA VAL A 60 5.14 23.36 -20.88
C VAL A 60 6.41 22.93 -21.59
N GLY A 61 6.36 21.84 -22.35
CA GLY A 61 7.48 21.39 -23.18
C GLY A 61 7.81 19.91 -22.99
N ARG A 62 8.10 19.25 -24.11
CA ARG A 62 8.29 17.80 -24.27
C ARG A 62 9.58 17.24 -23.66
N ASP A 63 10.39 18.07 -23.02
CA ASP A 63 11.69 17.67 -22.50
C ASP A 63 11.73 17.91 -21.00
N ILE A 64 11.32 16.91 -20.22
CA ILE A 64 11.69 16.83 -18.80
C ILE A 64 13.19 16.52 -18.77
N GLN A 65 14.01 17.55 -18.91
CA GLN A 65 15.38 17.53 -18.39
C GLN A 65 15.33 17.09 -16.94
N GLU A 66 16.26 16.22 -16.56
CA GLU A 66 16.36 15.48 -15.31
C GLU A 66 16.54 16.39 -14.07
N ASN A 67 15.56 17.24 -13.79
CA ASN A 67 15.40 17.84 -12.47
C ASN A 67 14.75 16.78 -11.58
N VAL A 68 15.55 16.23 -10.68
CA VAL A 68 15.15 15.27 -9.66
C VAL A 68 14.10 15.93 -8.77
N LEU A 69 12.82 15.68 -9.06
CA LEU A 69 11.71 16.01 -8.17
C LEU A 69 12.05 15.51 -6.76
N SER A 70 11.85 16.33 -5.74
CA SER A 70 12.03 15.88 -4.36
C SER A 70 11.05 14.73 -4.06
N PRO A 71 11.33 13.89 -3.04
CA PRO A 71 10.42 12.81 -2.64
C PRO A 71 9.01 13.33 -2.34
N GLU A 72 8.90 14.52 -1.74
CA GLU A 72 7.64 15.18 -1.44
C GLU A 72 6.90 15.61 -2.71
N GLN A 73 7.60 16.24 -3.66
CA GLN A 73 7.02 16.64 -4.94
C GLN A 73 6.54 15.43 -5.76
N SER A 74 7.31 14.34 -5.74
CA SER A 74 6.93 13.08 -6.37
C SER A 74 5.65 12.52 -5.76
N ASN A 75 5.53 12.53 -4.43
CA ASN A 75 4.32 12.09 -3.74
C ASN A 75 3.11 12.98 -4.04
N MET A 76 3.30 14.30 -4.11
CA MET A 76 2.22 15.23 -4.48
C MET A 76 1.73 14.97 -5.92
N LEU A 77 2.64 14.74 -6.87
CA LEU A 77 2.29 14.43 -8.25
C LEU A 77 1.54 13.09 -8.38
N LEU A 78 2.00 12.05 -7.67
CA LEU A 78 1.32 10.75 -7.61
C LEU A 78 -0.08 10.87 -7.00
N THR A 79 -0.20 11.67 -5.94
CA THR A 79 -1.48 11.94 -5.30
C THR A 79 -2.43 12.66 -6.25
N ALA A 80 -1.93 13.65 -7.00
CA ALA A 80 -2.71 14.35 -8.01
C ALA A 80 -3.20 13.43 -9.14
N GLU A 81 -2.31 12.58 -9.68
CA GLU A 81 -2.70 11.59 -10.70
C GLU A 81 -3.76 10.63 -10.18
N SER A 82 -3.62 10.14 -8.95
CA SER A 82 -4.61 9.28 -8.30
C SER A 82 -5.99 9.96 -8.23
N PHE A 83 -6.05 11.26 -7.93
CA PHE A 83 -7.30 12.01 -7.92
C PHE A 83 -7.92 12.17 -9.31
N TYR A 84 -7.12 12.42 -10.36
CA TYR A 84 -7.64 12.45 -11.73
C TYR A 84 -8.16 11.09 -12.18
N THR A 85 -7.45 10.02 -11.83
CA THR A 85 -7.89 8.64 -12.11
C THR A 85 -9.21 8.34 -11.40
N LYS A 86 -9.35 8.69 -10.11
CA LYS A 86 -10.61 8.55 -9.38
C LYS A 86 -11.75 9.35 -10.02
N ALA A 87 -11.49 10.60 -10.42
CA ALA A 87 -12.49 11.44 -11.09
C ALA A 87 -13.00 10.79 -12.38
N LEU A 88 -12.12 10.17 -13.17
CA LEU A 88 -12.46 9.47 -14.41
C LEU A 88 -13.15 8.12 -14.20
N ILE A 89 -12.89 7.44 -13.07
CA ILE A 89 -13.62 6.22 -12.70
C ILE A 89 -15.08 6.56 -12.42
N THR A 90 -15.34 7.67 -11.73
CA THR A 90 -16.71 8.10 -11.42
C THR A 90 -17.41 8.74 -12.62
N ASP A 91 -16.67 9.56 -13.39
CA ASP A 91 -17.19 10.24 -14.57
C ASP A 91 -16.16 10.21 -15.72
N PRO A 92 -16.25 9.22 -16.62
CA PRO A 92 -15.36 9.10 -17.77
C PRO A 92 -15.41 10.28 -18.75
N SER A 93 -16.48 11.08 -18.71
CA SER A 93 -16.68 12.23 -19.61
C SER A 93 -15.98 13.51 -19.14
N ASN A 94 -15.37 13.49 -17.94
CA ASN A 94 -14.69 14.64 -17.38
C ASN A 94 -13.42 15.02 -18.18
N VAL A 95 -13.60 15.97 -19.11
CA VAL A 95 -12.56 16.44 -20.04
C VAL A 95 -11.35 17.03 -19.30
N ARG A 96 -11.57 17.74 -18.19
CA ARG A 96 -10.48 18.35 -17.40
C ARG A 96 -9.59 17.29 -16.76
N ALA A 97 -10.21 16.30 -16.10
CA ALA A 97 -9.49 15.18 -15.51
C ALA A 97 -8.73 14.36 -16.57
N SER A 98 -9.33 14.16 -17.75
CA SER A 98 -8.70 13.46 -18.87
C SER A 98 -7.46 14.19 -19.39
N SER A 99 -7.55 15.51 -19.57
CA SER A 99 -6.42 16.35 -19.99
C SER A 99 -5.29 16.36 -18.96
N ASN A 100 -5.63 16.57 -17.68
CA ASN A 100 -4.68 16.57 -16.58
C ASN A 100 -3.96 15.22 -16.45
N ARG A 101 -4.70 14.11 -16.51
CA ARG A 101 -4.13 12.76 -16.48
C ARG A 101 -3.24 12.47 -17.68
N ARG A 102 -3.62 12.91 -18.89
CA ARG A 102 -2.78 12.75 -20.09
C ARG A 102 -1.40 13.41 -19.91
N ARG A 103 -1.34 14.53 -19.19
CA ARG A 103 -0.10 15.23 -18.87
C ARG A 103 0.70 14.55 -17.76
N THR A 104 0.05 14.12 -16.67
CA THR A 104 0.75 13.58 -15.49
C THR A 104 1.12 12.10 -15.59
N SER A 105 0.33 11.29 -16.29
CA SER A 105 0.51 9.84 -16.42
C SER A 105 1.90 9.40 -16.90
N PRO A 106 2.49 9.95 -17.99
CA PRO A 106 3.83 9.54 -18.41
C PRO A 106 4.92 9.85 -17.38
N ILE A 107 4.75 10.94 -16.63
CA ILE A 107 5.68 11.37 -15.57
C ILE A 107 5.60 10.39 -14.39
N VAL A 108 4.38 10.08 -13.93
CA VAL A 108 4.12 9.10 -12.88
C VAL A 108 4.67 7.73 -13.25
N LYS A 109 4.45 7.27 -14.49
CA LYS A 109 5.00 6.01 -14.98
C LYS A 109 6.53 5.98 -14.89
N LYS A 110 7.22 7.07 -15.26
CA LYS A 110 8.68 7.17 -15.14
C LYS A 110 9.13 7.15 -13.67
N LEU A 111 8.42 7.84 -12.78
CA LEU A 111 8.70 7.85 -11.35
C LEU A 111 8.55 6.45 -10.73
N ASP A 112 7.48 5.72 -11.06
CA ASP A 112 7.26 4.37 -10.56
C ASP A 112 8.31 3.39 -11.08
N GLN A 113 8.69 3.50 -12.36
CA GLN A 113 9.79 2.72 -12.92
C GLN A 113 11.11 2.98 -12.20
N GLN A 114 11.41 4.24 -11.85
CA GLN A 114 12.60 4.58 -11.08
C GLN A 114 12.53 3.99 -9.66
N ARG A 115 11.37 4.02 -9.02
CA ARG A 115 11.15 3.38 -7.71
C ARG A 115 11.38 1.87 -7.77
N PHE A 116 10.87 1.18 -8.79
CA PHE A 116 11.12 -0.24 -8.98
C PHE A 116 12.60 -0.54 -9.18
N ARG A 117 13.30 0.21 -10.04
CA ARG A 117 14.77 0.05 -10.20
C ARG A 117 15.52 0.23 -8.88
N ASN A 118 15.10 1.19 -8.05
CA ASN A 118 15.70 1.40 -6.73
C ASN A 118 15.46 0.21 -5.79
N ILE A 119 14.30 -0.41 -5.85
CA ILE A 119 13.99 -1.64 -5.10
C ILE A 119 14.84 -2.79 -5.63
N ASP A 120 14.91 -2.99 -6.95
CA ASP A 120 15.70 -4.04 -7.58
C ASP A 120 17.19 -3.94 -7.19
N MET A 121 17.75 -2.73 -7.18
CA MET A 121 19.13 -2.50 -6.72
C MET A 121 19.33 -2.86 -5.25
N LYS A 122 18.35 -2.56 -4.38
CA LYS A 122 18.41 -2.93 -2.95
C LYS A 122 18.29 -4.44 -2.76
N VAL A 123 17.41 -5.10 -3.52
CA VAL A 123 17.22 -6.54 -3.53
C VAL A 123 18.50 -7.24 -4.02
N ALA A 124 19.10 -6.77 -5.12
CA ALA A 124 20.36 -7.30 -5.63
C ALA A 124 21.48 -7.20 -4.57
N ARG A 125 21.59 -6.05 -3.87
CA ARG A 125 22.55 -5.90 -2.76
C ARG A 125 22.25 -6.83 -1.58
N PHE A 126 20.98 -7.04 -1.25
CA PHE A 126 20.57 -7.96 -0.19
C PHE A 126 21.01 -9.40 -0.49
N TYR A 127 20.86 -9.86 -1.74
CA TYR A 127 21.30 -11.20 -2.15
C TYR A 127 22.82 -11.41 -2.17
N LEU A 128 23.63 -10.35 -2.06
CA LEU A 128 25.08 -10.47 -1.90
C LEU A 128 25.49 -10.86 -0.47
N VAL A 129 24.60 -10.71 0.51
CA VAL A 129 24.88 -11.08 1.90
C VAL A 129 24.85 -12.61 2.03
N SER A 130 25.92 -13.20 2.57
CA SER A 130 26.00 -14.64 2.76
C SER A 130 24.90 -15.15 3.71
N GLU A 131 24.29 -16.28 3.35
CA GLU A 131 23.34 -17.01 4.22
C GLU A 131 23.94 -17.45 5.56
N SER A 132 25.27 -17.58 5.63
CA SER A 132 25.98 -17.90 6.87
C SER A 132 26.16 -16.70 7.81
N ASP A 133 25.84 -15.48 7.37
CA ASP A 133 26.02 -14.26 8.17
C ASP A 133 25.15 -14.32 9.45
N PRO A 134 25.75 -14.20 10.65
CA PRO A 134 24.99 -14.26 11.90
C PRO A 134 23.96 -13.13 12.05
N GLY A 135 24.26 -11.95 11.50
CA GLY A 135 23.35 -10.80 11.51
C GLY A 135 22.12 -11.06 10.65
N LEU A 136 22.30 -11.59 9.44
CA LEU A 136 21.22 -12.01 8.55
C LEU A 136 20.36 -13.10 9.18
N ARG A 137 20.98 -14.13 9.76
CA ARG A 137 20.26 -15.22 10.44
C ARG A 137 19.38 -14.68 11.58
N LYS A 138 19.93 -13.80 12.43
CA LYS A 138 19.17 -13.15 13.50
C LYS A 138 18.04 -12.30 12.94
N ALA A 139 18.31 -11.49 11.91
CA ALA A 139 17.30 -10.63 11.29
C ALA A 139 16.14 -11.44 10.66
N LYS A 140 16.43 -12.60 10.04
CA LYS A 140 15.41 -13.50 9.50
C LYS A 140 14.49 -14.06 10.59
N ILE A 141 15.05 -14.48 11.73
CA ILE A 141 14.27 -14.97 12.87
C ILE A 141 13.38 -13.86 13.44
N GLU A 142 13.94 -12.67 13.65
CA GLU A 142 13.19 -11.53 14.18
C GLU A 142 12.06 -11.09 13.24
N HIS A 143 12.33 -11.01 11.92
CA HIS A 143 11.31 -10.70 10.92
C HIS A 143 10.22 -11.77 10.82
N TYR A 144 10.55 -13.05 11.06
CA TYR A 144 9.54 -14.12 11.09
C TYR A 144 8.46 -13.84 12.13
N PHE A 145 8.87 -13.51 13.36
CA PHE A 145 7.93 -13.16 14.43
C PHE A 145 7.16 -11.88 14.14
N GLN A 146 7.84 -10.85 13.62
CA GLN A 146 7.21 -9.59 13.25
C GLN A 146 6.16 -9.79 12.14
N HIS A 147 6.43 -10.64 11.16
CA HIS A 147 5.51 -10.90 10.06
C HIS A 147 4.21 -11.54 10.56
N ILE A 148 4.32 -12.55 11.43
CA ILE A 148 3.14 -13.22 12.00
C ILE A 148 2.34 -12.23 12.85
N TYR A 149 3.02 -11.49 13.72
CA TYR A 149 2.38 -10.46 14.55
C TYR A 149 1.64 -9.42 13.72
N HIS A 150 2.30 -8.80 12.73
CA HIS A 150 1.69 -7.75 11.93
C HIS A 150 0.54 -8.24 11.05
N SER A 151 0.62 -9.47 10.53
CA SER A 151 -0.45 -10.03 9.69
C SER A 151 -1.72 -10.24 10.52
N ASN A 152 -1.60 -10.86 11.70
CA ASN A 152 -2.76 -11.07 12.57
C ASN A 152 -3.26 -9.76 13.19
N ALA A 153 -2.38 -8.81 13.50
CA ALA A 153 -2.78 -7.51 14.05
C ALA A 153 -3.64 -6.69 13.07
N ILE A 154 -3.40 -6.81 11.75
CA ILE A 154 -4.25 -6.16 10.73
C ILE A 154 -5.68 -6.72 10.76
N GLU A 155 -5.83 -8.02 11.05
CA GLU A 155 -7.14 -8.68 11.20
C GLU A 155 -7.78 -8.44 12.58
N GLY A 156 -7.12 -7.69 13.48
CA GLY A 156 -7.65 -7.28 14.78
C GLY A 156 -7.18 -8.12 15.96
N ASN A 157 -6.21 -9.02 15.78
CA ASN A 157 -5.61 -9.78 16.87
C ASN A 157 -4.88 -8.85 17.87
N THR A 158 -5.11 -9.06 19.17
CA THR A 158 -4.64 -8.17 20.24
C THR A 158 -3.38 -8.67 20.96
N LEU A 159 -2.80 -9.80 20.52
CA LEU A 159 -1.55 -10.30 21.08
C LEU A 159 -0.41 -9.34 20.77
N SER A 160 0.41 -9.00 21.77
CA SER A 160 1.62 -8.22 21.53
C SER A 160 2.68 -9.05 20.77
N LEU A 161 3.70 -8.37 20.23
CA LEU A 161 4.82 -9.06 19.58
C LEU A 161 5.54 -10.04 20.54
N ALA A 162 5.72 -9.66 21.81
CA ALA A 162 6.34 -10.52 22.82
C ALA A 162 5.47 -11.75 23.13
N GLN A 163 4.14 -11.57 23.21
CA GLN A 163 3.18 -12.65 23.39
C GLN A 163 3.17 -13.60 22.19
N THR A 164 3.15 -13.06 20.97
CA THR A 164 3.23 -13.84 19.72
C THR A 164 4.50 -14.69 19.69
N ARG A 165 5.66 -14.11 20.05
CA ARG A 165 6.92 -14.85 20.17
C ARG A 165 6.83 -15.97 21.19
N ALA A 166 6.32 -15.69 22.39
CA ALA A 166 6.19 -16.68 23.45
C ALA A 166 5.34 -17.89 23.02
N VAL A 167 4.20 -17.66 22.34
CA VAL A 167 3.35 -18.73 21.79
C VAL A 167 4.12 -19.58 20.79
N LEU A 168 4.88 -18.96 19.90
CA LEU A 168 5.59 -19.67 18.83
C LEU A 168 6.81 -20.45 19.32
N GLU A 169 7.53 -19.92 20.29
CA GLU A 169 8.73 -20.56 20.87
C GLU A 169 8.36 -21.67 21.87
N THR A 170 7.45 -21.39 22.80
CA THR A 170 7.16 -22.30 23.92
C THR A 170 6.01 -23.26 23.64
N ARG A 171 5.13 -22.93 22.69
CA ARG A 171 3.85 -23.62 22.46
C ARG A 171 2.92 -23.62 23.68
N LEU A 172 3.18 -22.75 24.67
CA LEU A 172 2.34 -22.59 25.85
C LEU A 172 1.29 -21.51 25.60
N ALA A 173 0.10 -21.74 26.16
CA ALA A 173 -0.98 -20.78 26.10
C ALA A 173 -0.70 -19.57 27.01
N ILE A 174 -1.15 -18.41 26.56
CA ILE A 174 -1.07 -17.15 27.31
C ILE A 174 -2.37 -16.96 28.09
N GLY A 175 -2.25 -16.89 29.41
CA GLY A 175 -3.39 -16.60 30.29
C GLY A 175 -3.99 -15.23 30.02
N GLY A 176 -5.32 -15.14 30.06
CA GLY A 176 -6.06 -13.89 29.87
C GLY A 176 -6.17 -13.40 28.42
N LYS A 177 -5.81 -14.23 27.43
CA LYS A 177 -5.96 -13.96 26.00
C LYS A 177 -6.84 -14.99 25.32
N SER A 178 -7.44 -14.64 24.19
CA SER A 178 -8.31 -15.56 23.46
C SER A 178 -7.50 -16.76 22.94
N LEU A 179 -8.06 -17.97 23.06
CA LEU A 179 -7.47 -19.16 22.44
C LEU A 179 -7.53 -19.05 20.91
N GLN A 180 -8.56 -18.41 20.37
CA GLN A 180 -8.68 -18.17 18.94
C GLN A 180 -7.53 -17.31 18.42
N GLU A 181 -7.21 -16.20 19.10
CA GLU A 181 -6.09 -15.32 18.73
C GLU A 181 -4.76 -16.07 18.73
N GLN A 182 -4.57 -16.98 19.69
CA GLN A 182 -3.37 -17.82 19.79
C GLN A 182 -3.34 -18.87 18.68
N ASN A 183 -4.49 -19.45 18.33
CA ASN A 183 -4.63 -20.41 17.24
C ASN A 183 -4.36 -19.76 15.88
N GLU A 184 -4.76 -18.51 15.65
CA GLU A 184 -4.41 -17.75 14.44
C GLU A 184 -2.89 -17.59 14.29
N VAL A 185 -2.17 -17.32 15.38
CA VAL A 185 -0.70 -17.25 15.39
C VAL A 185 -0.09 -18.60 14.99
N LEU A 186 -0.60 -19.70 15.54
CA LEU A 186 -0.14 -21.05 15.22
C LEU A 186 -0.45 -21.46 13.78
N GLY A 187 -1.61 -21.07 13.25
CA GLY A 187 -2.01 -21.34 11.87
C GLY A 187 -1.11 -20.64 10.86
N LEU A 188 -0.78 -19.37 11.11
CA LEU A 188 0.12 -18.62 10.23
C LEU A 188 1.57 -19.15 10.29
N ASP A 189 2.04 -19.58 11.47
CA ASP A 189 3.33 -20.29 11.62
C ASP A 189 3.35 -21.61 10.84
N ALA A 190 2.30 -22.42 10.92
CA ALA A 190 2.19 -23.65 10.15
C ALA A 190 2.19 -23.37 8.63
N ALA A 191 1.50 -22.32 8.19
CA ALA A 191 1.46 -21.91 6.80
C ALA A 191 2.83 -21.46 6.28
N PHE A 192 3.58 -20.64 7.03
CA PHE A 192 4.91 -20.21 6.62
C PHE A 192 5.92 -21.34 6.59
N ARG A 193 5.86 -22.28 7.54
CA ARG A 193 6.71 -23.48 7.49
C ARG A 193 6.49 -24.24 6.20
N TYR A 194 5.23 -24.47 5.83
CA TYR A 194 4.89 -25.15 4.58
C TYR A 194 5.40 -24.40 3.34
N LEU A 195 5.23 -23.07 3.31
CA LEU A 195 5.74 -22.24 2.24
C LEU A 195 7.26 -22.40 2.09
N ASN A 196 8.00 -22.31 3.20
CA ASN A 196 9.46 -22.41 3.18
C ASN A 196 9.96 -23.82 2.83
N THR A 197 9.34 -24.87 3.35
CA THR A 197 9.82 -26.25 3.16
C THR A 197 9.32 -26.93 1.89
N THR A 198 8.19 -26.48 1.33
CA THR A 198 7.56 -27.16 0.19
C THR A 198 7.55 -26.28 -1.05
N LEU A 199 7.03 -25.05 -0.95
CA LEU A 199 6.84 -24.19 -2.12
C LEU A 199 8.12 -23.49 -2.57
N LEU A 200 9.02 -23.19 -1.64
CA LEU A 200 10.30 -22.52 -1.95
C LEU A 200 11.49 -23.48 -2.06
N SER A 201 11.36 -24.74 -1.66
CA SER A 201 12.48 -25.71 -1.55
C SER A 201 12.71 -26.55 -2.83
N GLY A 202 12.54 -25.98 -4.02
CA GLY A 202 12.68 -26.72 -5.28
C GLY A 202 12.87 -25.87 -6.54
N SER A 203 12.86 -26.52 -7.70
CA SER A 203 12.85 -25.86 -9.01
C SER A 203 11.59 -25.01 -9.18
N SER A 204 11.68 -23.90 -9.93
CA SER A 204 10.56 -23.00 -10.25
C SER A 204 9.36 -23.78 -10.80
N THR A 205 8.46 -24.17 -9.91
CA THR A 205 7.21 -24.85 -10.24
C THR A 205 6.13 -23.79 -10.36
N PRO A 206 5.21 -23.91 -11.33
CA PRO A 206 4.03 -23.07 -11.37
C PRO A 206 3.24 -23.19 -10.06
N ILE A 207 2.66 -22.09 -9.59
CA ILE A 207 1.76 -22.10 -8.43
C ILE A 207 0.40 -22.60 -8.90
N PHE A 208 -0.11 -23.65 -8.26
CA PHE A 208 -1.43 -24.23 -8.54
C PHE A 208 -2.46 -23.85 -7.47
N LEU A 209 -3.74 -24.03 -7.81
CA LEU A 209 -4.84 -23.84 -6.85
C LEU A 209 -4.67 -24.73 -5.61
N SER A 210 -4.18 -25.95 -5.78
CA SER A 210 -3.90 -26.87 -4.66
C SER A 210 -2.96 -26.26 -3.63
N ASP A 211 -1.93 -25.53 -4.06
CA ASP A 211 -0.94 -24.91 -3.18
C ASP A 211 -1.58 -23.81 -2.34
N ILE A 212 -2.42 -22.99 -2.97
CA ILE A 212 -3.19 -21.92 -2.29
C ILE A 212 -4.15 -22.53 -1.27
N MET A 213 -4.83 -23.61 -1.64
CA MET A 213 -5.78 -24.31 -0.75
C MET A 213 -5.08 -25.00 0.42
N GLU A 214 -3.87 -25.53 0.20
CA GLU A 214 -3.01 -26.14 1.21
C GLU A 214 -2.51 -25.09 2.23
N LEU A 215 -2.19 -23.90 1.73
CA LEU A 215 -1.81 -22.72 2.52
C LEU A 215 -3.00 -22.24 3.36
N HIS A 216 -4.16 -22.02 2.73
CA HIS A 216 -5.40 -21.63 3.42
C HIS A 216 -5.79 -22.65 4.49
N ARG A 217 -5.62 -23.96 4.21
CA ARG A 217 -5.88 -25.00 5.21
C ARG A 217 -5.05 -24.79 6.46
N ARG A 218 -3.74 -24.58 6.34
CA ARG A 218 -2.85 -24.36 7.50
C ARG A 218 -3.19 -23.09 8.28
N VAL A 219 -3.47 -22.00 7.57
CA VAL A 219 -3.86 -20.74 8.20
C VAL A 219 -5.08 -20.94 9.09
N LEU A 220 -6.09 -21.69 8.62
CA LEU A 220 -7.36 -21.84 9.32
C LEU A 220 -7.49 -23.12 10.17
N SER A 221 -6.60 -24.10 10.03
CA SER A 221 -6.70 -25.43 10.68
C SER A 221 -6.84 -25.38 12.20
N PHE A 222 -6.27 -24.36 12.86
CA PHE A 222 -6.35 -24.23 14.32
C PHE A 222 -7.58 -23.41 14.77
N VAL A 223 -8.25 -22.73 13.84
CA VAL A 223 -9.42 -21.88 14.10
C VAL A 223 -10.70 -22.60 13.70
N ASP A 224 -10.78 -23.05 12.45
CA ASP A 224 -11.94 -23.76 11.88
C ASP A 224 -11.50 -24.81 10.86
N LEU A 225 -11.49 -26.08 11.28
CA LEU A 225 -11.16 -27.22 10.42
C LEU A 225 -12.21 -27.48 9.33
N THR A 226 -13.44 -27.01 9.50
CA THR A 226 -14.54 -27.31 8.57
C THR A 226 -14.44 -26.47 7.30
N GLU A 227 -13.94 -25.24 7.41
CA GLU A 227 -13.71 -24.30 6.32
C GLU A 227 -12.24 -24.27 5.84
N ALA A 228 -11.32 -24.85 6.62
CA ALA A 228 -9.89 -24.90 6.29
C ALA A 228 -9.63 -25.52 4.91
N GLY A 229 -9.03 -24.74 4.01
CA GLY A 229 -8.72 -25.19 2.65
C GLY A 229 -9.95 -25.50 1.80
N ARG A 230 -11.10 -24.86 2.10
CA ARG A 230 -12.31 -24.91 1.27
C ARG A 230 -12.63 -23.53 0.69
N LEU A 231 -13.25 -23.54 -0.48
CA LEU A 231 -13.80 -22.32 -1.07
C LEU A 231 -15.14 -22.01 -0.40
N ARG A 232 -15.31 -20.74 -0.03
CA ARG A 232 -16.55 -20.22 0.55
C ARG A 232 -17.76 -20.52 -0.32
N GLN A 233 -18.88 -20.91 0.31
CA GLN A 233 -20.15 -21.24 -0.36
C GLN A 233 -21.25 -20.19 -0.17
N THR A 234 -21.11 -19.29 0.80
CA THR A 234 -22.13 -18.31 1.19
C THR A 234 -21.71 -16.90 0.80
N GLN A 235 -22.64 -16.04 0.38
CA GLN A 235 -22.33 -14.64 0.09
C GLN A 235 -22.06 -13.85 1.37
N VAL A 236 -20.97 -13.08 1.41
CA VAL A 236 -20.64 -12.18 2.54
C VAL A 236 -20.46 -10.75 2.04
N ARG A 237 -20.67 -9.78 2.93
CA ARG A 237 -20.39 -8.37 2.67
C ARG A 237 -19.21 -7.96 3.55
N PHE A 238 -18.15 -7.47 2.93
CA PHE A 238 -17.06 -6.81 3.65
C PHE A 238 -17.54 -5.40 4.03
N VAL A 239 -17.69 -5.15 5.32
CA VAL A 239 -17.95 -3.83 5.88
C VAL A 239 -16.62 -3.33 6.43
N ARG A 240 -16.09 -2.25 5.84
CA ARG A 240 -14.92 -1.53 6.36
C ARG A 240 -15.38 -0.36 7.21
#